data_AF-A0A7Y3NJP1-F1
#
_entry.id   AF-A0A7Y3NJP1-F1
#
_cell.length_a   1.000
_cell.length_b   1.000
_cell.length_c   1.000
_cell.angle_alpha   90.00
_cell.angle_beta   90.00
_cell.angle_gamma   90.00
#
_symmetry.space_group_name_H-M   'P 1'
#
loop_
_entity.id
_entity.type
_entity.pdbx_description
1 polymer ?
#
loop_
_entity_poly.entity_id
_entity_poly.type
_entity_poly.pdbx_seq_one_letter_code
_entity_poly.pdbx_strand_id
1 'polypeptide(L)'
;MSHHYTLTISCPDRAGIIAAVSGFIAQHGGFIVEASYHTEQEAQLFFMRQEIRADSLPFDANEFRRLFTPLADGFRMSWQLADSAQKKRLVLLVSKQDHCLDDLLHRWRSGELQV
;
A
#
# COMPACT_ATOMS: atom_id res chain seq x y z
N MET A 1 -16.83 5.44 2.16
CA MET A 1 -15.36 5.63 2.32
C MET A 1 -14.79 6.04 0.99
N SER A 2 -13.84 6.97 0.99
CA SER A 2 -13.13 7.37 -0.24
C SER A 2 -12.28 6.18 -0.73
N HIS A 3 -12.31 5.93 -2.03
CA HIS A 3 -11.58 4.85 -2.68
C HIS A 3 -10.12 5.27 -2.88
N HIS A 4 -9.18 4.49 -2.35
CA HIS A 4 -7.76 4.79 -2.43
C HIS A 4 -6.96 3.56 -2.84
N TYR A 5 -5.82 3.83 -3.48
CA TYR A 5 -4.75 2.86 -3.64
C TYR A 5 -3.69 3.07 -2.56
N THR A 6 -3.25 2.00 -1.93
CA THR A 6 -2.11 2.02 -1.00
C THR A 6 -0.92 1.36 -1.67
N LEU A 7 0.11 2.15 -1.96
CA LEU A 7 1.39 1.69 -2.49
C LEU A 7 2.36 1.46 -1.33
N THR A 8 2.89 0.25 -1.20
CA THR A 8 3.96 -0.07 -0.26
C THR A 8 5.20 -0.51 -1.02
N ILE A 9 6.37 -0.03 -0.59
CA ILE A 9 7.67 -0.28 -1.24
C ILE A 9 8.71 -0.60 -0.17
N SER A 10 9.60 -1.54 -0.51
CA SER A 10 10.88 -1.80 0.16
C SER A 10 11.98 -1.97 -0.90
N CYS A 11 13.10 -1.28 -0.77
CA CYS A 11 14.21 -1.36 -1.73
C CYS A 11 15.56 -0.94 -1.10
N PRO A 12 16.70 -1.22 -1.74
CA PRO A 12 17.98 -0.66 -1.32
C PRO A 12 17.94 0.87 -1.32
N ASP A 13 18.37 1.49 -0.22
CA ASP A 13 18.32 2.94 -0.08
C ASP A 13 19.31 3.63 -1.04
N ARG A 14 18.79 4.63 -1.76
CA ARG A 14 19.57 5.48 -2.66
C ARG A 14 18.81 6.77 -2.96
N ALA A 15 19.56 7.81 -3.32
CA ALA A 15 18.97 9.08 -3.73
C ALA A 15 17.97 8.92 -4.89
N GLY A 16 16.91 9.73 -4.84
CA GLY A 16 15.93 9.84 -5.93
C GLY A 16 14.73 8.90 -5.84
N ILE A 17 14.66 7.97 -4.87
CA ILE A 17 13.49 7.08 -4.71
C ILE A 17 12.20 7.89 -4.52
N ILE A 18 12.19 8.82 -3.56
CA ILE A 18 11.00 9.62 -3.25
C ILE A 18 10.58 10.46 -4.46
N ALA A 19 11.53 11.15 -5.08
CA ALA A 19 11.28 12.00 -6.25
C ALA A 19 10.76 11.21 -7.45
N ALA A 20 11.28 10.00 -7.68
CA ALA A 20 10.83 9.14 -8.77
C ALA A 20 9.38 8.68 -8.54
N VAL A 21 9.06 8.19 -7.34
CA VAL A 21 7.71 7.67 -7.03
C VAL A 21 6.68 8.80 -7.01
N SER A 22 6.96 9.90 -6.31
CA SER A 22 6.02 11.04 -6.27
C SER A 22 5.89 11.71 -7.64
N GLY A 23 6.99 11.78 -8.41
CA GLY A 23 6.99 12.28 -9.78
C GLY A 23 6.13 11.43 -10.71
N PHE A 24 6.23 10.10 -10.63
CA PHE A 24 5.38 9.18 -11.38
C PHE A 24 3.90 9.40 -11.08
N ILE A 25 3.54 9.52 -9.80
CA ILE A 25 2.14 9.75 -9.39
C ILE A 25 1.65 11.10 -9.91
N ALA A 26 2.46 12.16 -9.73
CA ALA A 26 2.12 13.51 -10.18
C ALA A 26 1.99 13.62 -11.71
N GLN A 27 2.84 12.93 -12.47
CA GLN A 27 2.77 12.89 -13.95
C GLN A 27 1.43 12.35 -14.46
N HIS A 28 0.76 11.51 -13.68
CA HIS A 28 -0.55 10.96 -14.00
C HIS A 28 -1.70 11.68 -13.25
N GLY A 29 -1.44 12.84 -12.64
CA GLY A 29 -2.46 13.62 -11.93
C GLY A 29 -2.86 13.07 -10.56
N GLY A 30 -2.13 12.07 -10.05
CA GLY A 30 -2.45 11.41 -8.79
C GLY A 30 -2.32 12.33 -7.57
N PHE A 31 -3.28 12.21 -6.66
CA PHE A 31 -3.33 12.96 -5.41
C PHE A 31 -2.93 12.07 -4.23
N ILE A 32 -1.79 12.37 -3.62
CA ILE A 32 -1.29 11.65 -2.44
C ILE A 32 -1.97 12.22 -1.19
N VAL A 33 -2.72 11.36 -0.50
CA VAL A 33 -3.46 11.69 0.73
C VAL A 33 -2.60 11.49 1.97
N GLU A 34 -1.81 10.42 1.99
CA GLU A 34 -0.90 10.11 3.09
C GLU A 34 0.43 9.62 2.51
N ALA A 35 1.53 10.01 3.15
CA ALA A 35 2.86 9.55 2.79
C ALA A 35 3.71 9.31 4.03
N SER A 36 4.28 8.12 4.13
CA SER A 36 5.17 7.70 5.20
C SER A 36 6.44 7.09 4.61
N TYR A 37 7.58 7.41 5.21
CA TYR A 37 8.90 6.94 4.77
C TYR A 37 9.71 6.49 5.99
N HIS A 38 10.54 5.48 5.80
CA HIS A 38 11.48 5.04 6.81
C HIS A 38 12.75 4.50 6.14
N THR A 39 13.90 4.87 6.69
CA THR A 39 15.20 4.37 6.25
C THR A 39 15.83 3.60 7.40
N GLU A 40 16.18 2.34 7.14
CA GLU A 40 17.02 1.54 8.03
C GLU A 40 18.48 1.67 7.57
N GLN A 41 19.29 2.34 8.37
CA GLN A 41 20.65 2.73 7.99
C GLN A 41 21.61 1.55 7.97
N GLU A 42 21.47 0.60 8.91
CA GLU A 42 22.40 -0.54 9.01
C GLU A 42 22.19 -1.52 7.86
N ALA A 43 20.92 -1.79 7.52
CA ALA A 43 20.56 -2.67 6.42
C ALA A 43 20.59 -1.98 5.05
N GLN A 44 20.78 -0.65 5.01
CA GLN A 44 20.68 0.17 3.80
C GLN A 44 19.36 -0.07 3.04
N LEU A 45 18.25 -0.11 3.77
CA LEU A 45 16.91 -0.34 3.23
C LEU A 45 16.05 0.89 3.38
N PHE A 46 15.26 1.16 2.34
CA PHE A 46 14.26 2.20 2.31
C PHE A 46 12.86 1.60 2.21
N PHE A 47 11.95 2.12 3.03
CA PHE A 47 10.55 1.74 3.08
C PHE A 47 9.66 2.95 2.83
N MET A 48 8.59 2.74 2.07
CA MET A 48 7.60 3.78 1.78
C MET A 48 6.19 3.20 1.80
N ARG A 49 5.25 3.97 2.36
CA ARG A 49 3.81 3.79 2.19
C ARG A 49 3.20 5.09 1.67
N GLN A 50 2.46 5.03 0.57
CA GLN A 50 1.68 6.15 0.08
C GLN A 50 0.23 5.75 -0.16
N GLU A 51 -0.69 6.59 0.27
CA GLU A 51 -2.12 6.46 -0.01
C GLU A 51 -2.51 7.48 -1.08
N ILE A 52 -3.09 7.01 -2.18
CA ILE A 52 -3.38 7.79 -3.37
C ILE A 52 -4.88 7.71 -3.64
N ARG A 53 -5.51 8.86 -3.88
CA ARG A 53 -6.95 8.90 -4.21
C ARG A 53 -7.20 8.24 -5.57
N ALA A 54 -8.01 7.18 -5.60
CA ALA A 54 -8.14 6.37 -6.82
C ALA A 54 -8.77 7.16 -7.99
N ASP A 55 -9.73 8.03 -7.68
CA ASP A 55 -10.42 8.90 -8.66
C ASP A 55 -9.53 10.02 -9.25
N SER A 56 -8.34 10.25 -8.68
CA SER A 56 -7.38 11.25 -9.18
C SER A 56 -6.53 10.73 -10.33
N LEU A 57 -6.48 9.40 -10.49
CA LEU A 57 -5.70 8.75 -11.53
C LEU A 57 -6.62 8.39 -12.72
N PRO A 58 -6.12 8.49 -13.96
CA PRO A 58 -6.91 8.19 -15.15
C PRO A 58 -7.02 6.69 -15.45
N PHE A 59 -6.64 5.82 -14.52
CA PHE A 59 -6.56 4.38 -14.73
C PHE A 59 -6.79 3.56 -13.45
N ASP A 60 -7.05 2.27 -13.64
CA ASP A 60 -7.30 1.32 -12.55
C ASP A 60 -6.01 0.78 -11.90
N ALA A 61 -6.17 -0.06 -10.87
CA ALA A 61 -5.05 -0.67 -10.16
C ALA A 61 -4.17 -1.58 -11.04
N ASN A 62 -4.71 -2.23 -12.08
CA ASN A 62 -3.94 -3.11 -12.94
C ASN A 62 -3.04 -2.32 -13.88
N GLU A 63 -3.59 -1.26 -14.44
CA GLU A 63 -2.85 -0.35 -15.30
C GLU A 63 -1.83 0.46 -14.51
N PHE A 64 -2.15 0.88 -13.27
CA PHE A 64 -1.14 1.44 -12.34
C PHE A 64 0.04 0.48 -12.23
N ARG A 65 -0.23 -0.81 -11.95
CA ARG A 65 0.84 -1.80 -11.77
C ARG A 65 1.70 -1.90 -13.02
N ARG A 66 1.09 -1.99 -14.20
CA ARG A 66 1.79 -2.06 -15.49
C ARG A 66 2.71 -0.86 -15.73
N LEU A 67 2.22 0.35 -15.45
CA LEU A 67 2.95 1.60 -15.66
C LEU A 67 4.05 1.80 -14.59
N PHE A 68 3.84 1.31 -13.37
CA PHE A 68 4.79 1.45 -12.27
C PHE A 68 5.93 0.42 -12.30
N THR A 69 5.71 -0.78 -12.87
CA THR A 69 6.70 -1.85 -12.94
C THR A 69 8.08 -1.41 -13.44
N PRO A 70 8.23 -0.67 -14.57
CA PRO A 70 9.55 -0.25 -15.05
C PRO A 70 10.32 0.63 -14.06
N LEU A 71 9.61 1.51 -13.33
CA LEU A 71 10.20 2.34 -12.29
C LEU A 71 10.63 1.45 -11.12
N ALA A 72 9.75 0.56 -10.66
CA ALA A 72 10.04 -0.37 -9.58
C ALA A 72 11.28 -1.23 -9.88
N ASP A 73 11.38 -1.78 -11.09
CA ASP A 73 12.51 -2.59 -11.53
C ASP A 73 13.82 -1.78 -11.53
N GLY A 74 13.78 -0.53 -12.01
CA GLY A 74 14.93 0.37 -12.02
C GLY A 74 15.52 0.64 -10.63
N PHE A 75 14.69 0.60 -9.59
CA PHE A 75 15.08 0.75 -8.18
C PHE A 75 15.19 -0.57 -7.41
N ARG A 76 14.96 -1.72 -8.07
CA ARG A 76 14.92 -3.05 -7.44
C ARG A 76 13.93 -3.10 -6.27
N MET A 77 12.76 -2.52 -6.47
CA MET A 77 11.71 -2.45 -5.46
C MET A 77 11.01 -3.79 -5.33
N SER A 78 10.87 -4.26 -4.09
CA SER A 78 9.77 -5.14 -3.71
C SER A 78 8.59 -4.24 -3.31
N TRP A 79 7.45 -4.39 -3.97
CA TRP A 79 6.33 -3.48 -3.81
C TRP A 79 4.98 -4.17 -3.97
N GLN A 80 3.95 -3.55 -3.42
CA GLN A 80 2.57 -3.97 -3.55
C GLN A 80 1.67 -2.75 -3.73
N LEU A 81 0.60 -2.93 -4.51
CA LEU A 81 -0.49 -1.96 -4.63
C LEU A 81 -1.77 -2.62 -4.14
N ALA A 82 -2.30 -2.15 -3.01
CA ALA A 82 -3.58 -2.57 -2.46
C ALA A 82 -4.69 -1.59 -2.86
N ASP A 83 -5.86 -2.13 -3.17
CA ASP A 83 -7.05 -1.38 -3.56
C ASP A 83 -8.05 -1.41 -2.40
N SER A 84 -8.43 -0.24 -1.86
CA SER A 84 -9.35 -0.16 -0.72
C SER A 84 -10.77 -0.61 -1.04
N ALA A 85 -11.15 -0.70 -2.33
CA ALA A 85 -12.43 -1.27 -2.75
C ALA A 85 -12.44 -2.80 -2.66
N GLN A 86 -11.26 -3.44 -2.60
CA GLN A 86 -11.11 -4.89 -2.56
C GLN A 86 -10.84 -5.36 -1.12
N LYS A 87 -11.90 -5.86 -0.49
CA LYS A 87 -11.83 -6.47 0.84
C LYS A 87 -10.97 -7.73 0.82
N LYS A 88 -10.09 -7.86 1.82
CA LYS A 88 -9.20 -9.02 1.96
C LYS A 88 -9.98 -10.22 2.48
N ARG A 89 -9.88 -11.36 1.80
CA ARG A 89 -10.44 -12.62 2.29
C ARG A 89 -9.53 -13.18 3.39
N LEU A 90 -10.06 -13.29 4.61
CA LEU A 90 -9.33 -13.78 5.77
C LEU A 90 -9.84 -15.16 6.21
N VAL A 91 -8.93 -15.98 6.73
CA VAL A 91 -9.24 -17.23 7.44
C VAL A 91 -8.77 -17.08 8.87
N LEU A 92 -9.65 -17.36 9.84
CA LEU A 92 -9.32 -17.36 11.26
C LEU A 92 -9.09 -18.79 11.73
N LEU A 93 -7.93 -19.04 12.33
CA LEU A 93 -7.60 -20.31 12.96
C LEU A 93 -7.53 -20.10 14.46
N VAL A 94 -8.23 -20.95 15.21
CA VAL A 94 -8.29 -20.89 16.68
C VAL A 94 -8.03 -22.28 17.25
N SER A 95 -7.36 -22.31 18.41
CA SER A 95 -7.18 -23.53 19.19
C SER A 95 -8.28 -23.61 20.26
N LYS A 96 -7.92 -23.59 21.55
CA LYS A 96 -8.89 -23.70 22.66
C LYS A 96 -9.34 -22.37 23.25
N GLN A 97 -8.56 -21.31 23.09
CA GLN A 97 -8.86 -19.99 23.65
C GLN A 97 -9.52 -19.11 22.57
N ASP A 98 -10.68 -18.55 22.89
CA ASP A 98 -11.57 -17.81 22.00
C ASP A 98 -11.44 -16.29 22.09
N HIS A 99 -10.83 -15.74 23.16
CA HIS A 99 -10.78 -14.28 23.38
C HIS A 99 -10.29 -13.45 22.16
N CYS A 100 -9.26 -13.89 21.41
CA CYS A 100 -8.83 -13.19 20.19
C CYS A 100 -9.81 -13.36 19.03
N LEU A 101 -10.48 -14.52 18.93
CA LEU A 101 -11.50 -14.76 17.92
C LEU A 101 -12.70 -13.84 18.15
N ASP A 102 -13.17 -13.75 19.40
CA ASP A 102 -14.30 -12.92 19.78
C ASP A 102 -14.03 -11.43 19.51
N ASP A 103 -12.83 -10.94 19.84
CA ASP A 103 -12.43 -9.56 19.55
C ASP A 103 -12.45 -9.27 18.03
N LEU A 104 -11.82 -10.13 17.22
CA LEU A 104 -11.77 -9.96 15.77
C LEU A 104 -13.16 -10.01 15.12
N LEU A 105 -14.02 -10.94 15.57
CA LEU A 105 -15.40 -11.04 15.08
C LEU A 105 -16.25 -9.85 15.53
N HIS A 106 -16.05 -9.35 16.74
CA HIS A 106 -16.73 -8.15 17.23
C HIS A 106 -16.36 -6.92 16.40
N ARG A 107 -15.06 -6.68 16.15
CA ARG A 107 -14.58 -5.57 15.30
C ARG A 107 -15.08 -5.68 13.85
N TRP A 108 -15.18 -6.89 13.33
CA TRP A 108 -15.75 -7.13 12.00
C TRP A 108 -17.24 -6.78 11.96
N ARG A 109 -18.03 -7.23 12.94
CA ARG A 109 -19.47 -6.93 13.04
C ARG A 109 -19.75 -5.44 13.29
N SER A 110 -18.89 -4.75 14.04
CA SER A 110 -19.03 -3.31 14.31
C SER A 110 -18.61 -2.43 13.12
N GLY A 111 -17.93 -2.99 12.12
CA GLY A 111 -17.41 -2.26 10.96
C GLY A 111 -16.07 -1.56 11.22
N GLU A 112 -15.44 -1.79 12.37
CA GLU A 112 -14.08 -1.34 12.66
C GLU A 112 -13.06 -2.10 11.80
N LEU A 113 -13.21 -3.43 11.68
CA LEU A 113 -12.39 -4.27 10.82
C LEU A 113 -13.09 -4.48 9.47
N GLN A 114 -12.74 -3.65 8.49
CA GLN A 114 -13.37 -3.66 7.17
C GLN A 114 -12.67 -4.58 6.18
N VAL A 115 -12.96 -5.85 6.34
CA VAL A 115 -12.51 -6.96 5.49
C VAL A 115 -13.69 -7.77 4.99
#